data_AF-A0A357LY17-F1
#
_entry.id   AF-A0A357LY17-F1
#
_cell.length_a   1.000
_cell.length_b   1.000
_cell.length_c   1.000
_cell.angle_alpha   90.00
_cell.angle_beta   90.00
_cell.angle_gamma   90.00
#
_symmetry.space_group_name_H-M   'P 1'
#
loop_
_entity.id
_entity.type
_entity.pdbx_description
1 polymer ?
#
loop_
_entity_poly.entity_id
_entity_poly.type
_entity_poly.pdbx_seq_one_letter_code
_entity_poly.pdbx_strand_id
1 'polypeptide(L)'
;MDIRRIFIFAGLALSSYMLFYTWDQDYGSAAKKASSAPETVVTETASDTPVVTDADAAVSPMSGDVPDVTDVNEQPQIPASDSQTSAVSGQLVKVETDTLKVVIDLKGGQIIDARLKQYPESLDHPDVPFALLETSQIRNYVAQSGLLGPDGVDKNGGALYTAEQTEYSLGDDDTLQVVLTTSTDKADVKKIYTFHRGQYLTDVNYRVTNKSQEPWKGVFYAQLKRDGSDDPSKSSSLGMAAYLGAALTTSDERYLKVTFDDLEEGPYKSVETGGWAAILQHYFVDAWAPPHDQQ
;
A
#
# COMPACT_ATOMS: atom_id res chain seq x y z
N MET A 1 20.36 -39.35 48.87
CA MET A 1 20.22 -38.32 47.83
C MET A 1 19.14 -38.82 46.87
N ASP A 2 18.01 -38.12 46.78
CA ASP A 2 16.83 -38.55 46.04
C ASP A 2 17.06 -38.38 44.53
N ILE A 3 17.39 -39.48 43.84
CA ILE A 3 17.78 -39.48 42.44
C ILE A 3 16.68 -38.93 41.51
N ARG A 4 15.42 -38.99 41.95
CA ARG A 4 14.26 -38.44 41.22
C ARG A 4 14.33 -36.91 41.14
N ARG A 5 14.81 -36.24 42.19
CA ARG A 5 14.99 -34.78 42.19
C ARG A 5 16.09 -34.36 41.24
N ILE A 6 17.16 -35.14 41.11
CA ILE A 6 18.26 -34.88 40.19
C ILE A 6 17.78 -34.92 38.74
N PHE A 7 16.94 -35.89 38.36
CA PHE A 7 16.36 -35.94 37.01
C PHE A 7 15.45 -34.74 36.70
N ILE A 8 14.66 -34.27 37.67
CA ILE A 8 13.81 -33.09 37.50
C ILE A 8 14.66 -31.84 37.29
N PHE A 9 15.70 -31.63 38.11
CA PHE A 9 16.58 -30.47 37.95
C PHE A 9 17.41 -30.54 36.66
N ALA A 10 17.83 -31.74 36.23
CA ALA A 10 18.53 -31.92 34.96
C ALA A 10 17.62 -31.60 33.76
N GLY A 11 16.35 -32.04 33.78
CA GLY A 11 15.37 -31.70 32.75
C GLY A 11 15.10 -30.20 32.68
N LEU A 12 14.91 -29.56 33.84
CA LEU A 12 14.69 -28.11 33.91
C LEU A 12 15.90 -27.33 33.40
N ALA A 13 17.12 -27.72 33.76
CA ALA A 13 18.34 -27.09 33.27
C ALA A 13 18.49 -27.22 31.75
N LEU A 14 18.13 -28.38 31.17
CA LEU A 14 18.16 -28.60 29.73
C LEU A 14 17.13 -27.72 29.00
N SER A 15 15.91 -27.62 29.53
CA SER A 15 14.87 -26.76 28.96
C SER A 15 15.23 -25.27 29.06
N SER A 16 15.75 -24.82 30.20
CA SER A 16 16.23 -23.43 30.35
C SER A 16 17.40 -23.12 29.43
N TYR A 17 18.33 -24.08 29.24
CA TYR A 17 19.44 -23.93 28.29
C TYR A 17 18.94 -23.83 26.84
N MET A 18 17.96 -24.63 26.43
CA MET A 18 17.38 -24.53 25.08
C MET A 18 16.66 -23.21 24.84
N LEU A 19 15.93 -22.69 25.83
CA LEU A 19 15.29 -21.37 25.74
C LEU A 19 16.32 -20.24 25.61
N PHE A 20 17.42 -20.31 26.37
CA PHE A 20 18.49 -19.34 26.25
C PHE A 20 19.23 -19.43 24.90
N TYR A 21 19.48 -20.66 24.43
CA TYR A 21 20.15 -20.91 23.15
C TYR A 21 19.33 -20.42 21.94
N THR A 22 18.01 -20.64 21.96
CA THR A 22 17.10 -20.13 20.90
C THR A 22 17.00 -18.62 20.95
N TRP A 23 16.91 -18.02 22.14
CA TRP A 23 16.95 -16.57 22.30
C TRP A 23 18.26 -15.95 21.78
N ASP A 24 19.41 -16.56 22.02
CA ASP A 24 20.70 -16.09 21.48
C ASP A 24 20.79 -16.22 19.95
N GLN A 25 20.19 -17.26 19.34
CA GLN A 25 20.11 -17.35 17.88
C GLN A 25 19.25 -16.26 17.26
N ASP A 26 18.04 -16.05 17.80
CA ASP A 26 17.07 -15.11 17.26
C ASP A 26 17.51 -13.65 17.45
N TYR A 27 18.14 -13.33 18.58
CA TYR A 27 18.48 -11.94 18.94
C TYR A 27 19.98 -11.62 18.91
N GLY A 28 20.88 -12.61 19.00
CA GLY A 28 22.33 -12.40 19.01
C GLY A 28 22.93 -12.02 17.65
N SER A 29 22.25 -12.37 16.55
CA SER A 29 22.69 -12.03 15.18
C SER A 29 22.15 -10.68 14.68
N ALA A 30 21.08 -10.16 15.30
CA ALA A 30 20.51 -8.85 14.95
C ALA A 30 21.44 -7.67 15.31
N ALA A 31 22.34 -7.86 16.28
CA ALA A 31 23.27 -6.82 16.73
C ALA A 31 24.59 -6.73 15.94
N LYS A 32 24.85 -7.62 14.97
CA LYS A 32 26.13 -7.64 14.21
C LYS A 32 26.03 -7.35 12.71
N LYS A 33 24.84 -7.04 12.17
CA LYS A 33 24.66 -6.71 10.74
C LYS A 33 24.69 -5.22 10.41
N ALA A 34 25.01 -4.36 11.39
CA ALA A 34 25.40 -2.98 11.17
C ALA A 34 26.93 -2.87 11.18
N SER A 35 27.61 -3.28 10.10
CA SER A 35 28.89 -2.75 9.61
C SER A 35 29.49 -3.69 8.57
N SER A 36 30.06 -3.10 7.51
CA SER A 36 31.04 -3.66 6.56
C SER A 36 30.51 -4.27 5.25
N ALA A 37 30.42 -3.42 4.21
CA ALA A 37 30.99 -3.71 2.88
C ALA A 37 32.54 -3.50 2.95
N PRO A 38 33.41 -3.90 1.97
CA PRO A 38 33.16 -4.18 0.55
C PRO A 38 33.97 -5.33 -0.14
N GLU A 39 33.67 -5.51 -1.44
CA GLU A 39 34.52 -5.77 -2.61
C GLU A 39 35.23 -7.12 -2.96
N THR A 40 35.11 -7.44 -4.27
CA THR A 40 36.05 -8.10 -5.22
C THR A 40 36.24 -9.63 -5.21
N VAL A 41 36.46 -10.40 -6.30
CA VAL A 41 36.28 -10.34 -7.78
C VAL A 41 36.94 -11.63 -8.40
N VAL A 42 36.42 -12.15 -9.54
CA VAL A 42 36.92 -13.18 -10.53
C VAL A 42 37.18 -14.68 -10.13
N THR A 43 37.14 -15.76 -10.96
CA THR A 43 36.94 -16.06 -12.42
C THR A 43 36.63 -17.57 -12.66
N GLU A 44 35.88 -17.90 -13.74
CA GLU A 44 35.91 -19.05 -14.73
C GLU A 44 36.08 -20.54 -14.29
N THR A 45 35.55 -21.60 -14.98
CA THR A 45 35.44 -21.89 -16.44
C THR A 45 34.46 -23.07 -16.75
N ALA A 46 33.81 -23.01 -17.95
CA ALA A 46 33.37 -24.08 -18.92
C ALA A 46 32.42 -25.23 -18.48
N SER A 47 31.54 -25.82 -19.29
CA SER A 47 31.13 -25.78 -20.72
C SER A 47 29.81 -26.58 -20.82
N ASP A 48 28.87 -26.26 -21.71
CA ASP A 48 28.56 -27.06 -22.93
C ASP A 48 27.38 -26.46 -23.74
N THR A 49 27.40 -26.71 -25.05
CA THR A 49 26.54 -26.13 -26.12
C THR A 49 25.46 -27.15 -26.56
N PRO A 50 24.44 -26.85 -27.42
CA PRO A 50 24.62 -26.51 -28.85
C PRO A 50 23.63 -25.51 -29.51
N VAL A 51 24.22 -24.74 -30.44
CA VAL A 51 23.80 -24.18 -31.76
C VAL A 51 22.41 -24.52 -32.34
N VAL A 52 21.69 -23.49 -32.87
CA VAL A 52 21.28 -23.32 -34.31
C VAL A 52 21.12 -21.81 -34.65
N THR A 53 21.52 -21.45 -35.87
CA THR A 53 21.77 -20.13 -36.48
C THR A 53 20.63 -19.55 -37.35
N ASP A 54 20.58 -18.20 -37.36
CA ASP A 54 20.36 -17.20 -38.44
C ASP A 54 19.08 -17.03 -39.32
N ALA A 55 18.65 -15.74 -39.33
CA ALA A 55 18.24 -14.83 -40.43
C ALA A 55 16.99 -15.18 -41.30
N ASP A 56 16.20 -14.27 -41.89
CA ASP A 56 16.41 -12.89 -42.35
C ASP A 56 15.03 -12.19 -42.58
N ALA A 57 15.11 -10.92 -43.01
CA ALA A 57 14.16 -9.82 -43.02
C ALA A 57 12.87 -9.84 -43.91
N ALA A 58 11.95 -8.96 -43.47
CA ALA A 58 11.08 -8.00 -44.19
C ALA A 58 10.02 -8.46 -45.22
N VAL A 59 8.77 -8.02 -45.00
CA VAL A 59 7.94 -7.23 -45.95
C VAL A 59 6.70 -6.63 -45.25
N SER A 60 6.39 -5.38 -45.58
CA SER A 60 5.06 -4.70 -45.52
C SER A 60 4.66 -4.37 -46.98
N PRO A 61 3.41 -3.98 -47.37
CA PRO A 61 2.43 -3.20 -46.60
C PRO A 61 0.90 -3.43 -46.87
N MET A 62 0.08 -2.69 -46.10
CA MET A 62 -1.08 -1.87 -46.54
C MET A 62 -2.55 -2.30 -46.27
N SER A 63 -3.18 -1.48 -45.40
CA SER A 63 -4.55 -0.92 -45.36
C SER A 63 -5.81 -1.78 -45.14
N GLY A 64 -6.57 -1.38 -44.11
CA GLY A 64 -7.97 -1.73 -43.86
C GLY A 64 -8.49 -0.98 -42.61
N ASP A 65 -9.32 0.02 -42.86
CA ASP A 65 -9.91 1.02 -41.96
C ASP A 65 -11.16 0.48 -41.24
N VAL A 66 -11.17 0.40 -39.89
CA VAL A 66 -12.29 0.72 -38.95
C VAL A 66 -11.78 0.70 -37.49
N PRO A 67 -12.08 1.67 -36.61
CA PRO A 67 -11.99 1.48 -35.16
C PRO A 67 -13.29 0.84 -34.66
N ASP A 68 -13.24 -0.45 -34.31
CA ASP A 68 -14.31 -1.09 -33.54
C ASP A 68 -14.16 -0.69 -32.07
N VAL A 69 -15.21 -0.11 -31.52
CA VAL A 69 -15.29 0.33 -30.12
C VAL A 69 -16.16 -0.67 -29.38
N THR A 70 -15.60 -1.85 -29.09
CA THR A 70 -16.16 -2.77 -28.11
C THR A 70 -15.04 -3.56 -27.47
N ASP A 71 -14.42 -2.99 -26.44
CA ASP A 71 -13.96 -3.80 -25.32
C ASP A 71 -14.25 -3.04 -24.02
N VAL A 72 -15.49 -3.18 -23.56
CA VAL A 72 -15.96 -2.63 -22.28
C VAL A 72 -15.77 -3.67 -21.16
N ASN A 73 -14.89 -4.67 -21.38
CA ASN A 73 -14.67 -5.76 -20.43
C ASN A 73 -13.20 -5.91 -20.00
N GLU A 74 -12.30 -5.04 -20.48
CA GLU A 74 -10.96 -4.90 -19.92
C GLU A 74 -10.97 -3.87 -18.79
N GLN A 75 -11.12 -4.34 -17.56
CA GLN A 75 -10.86 -3.51 -16.38
C GLN A 75 -9.40 -3.02 -16.45
N PRO A 76 -9.13 -1.71 -16.29
CA PRO A 76 -7.76 -1.20 -16.34
C PRO A 76 -6.87 -1.98 -15.37
N GLN A 77 -5.76 -2.53 -15.86
CA GLN A 77 -4.81 -3.20 -14.98
C GLN A 77 -4.21 -2.18 -14.01
N ILE A 78 -4.48 -2.37 -12.72
CA ILE A 78 -3.86 -1.59 -11.66
C ILE A 78 -2.38 -2.00 -11.62
N PRO A 79 -1.43 -1.05 -11.71
CA PRO A 79 -0.01 -1.38 -11.66
C PRO A 79 0.33 -2.07 -10.33
N ALA A 80 0.91 -3.26 -10.39
CA ALA A 80 1.58 -3.84 -9.23
C ALA A 80 2.87 -3.05 -9.00
N SER A 81 2.88 -2.10 -8.04
CA SER A 81 4.12 -1.47 -7.63
C SER A 81 5.00 -2.50 -6.91
N ASP A 82 6.17 -2.78 -7.47
CA ASP A 82 7.22 -3.57 -6.82
C ASP A 82 7.57 -3.00 -5.45
N SER A 83 7.72 -3.91 -4.49
CA SER A 83 8.07 -3.63 -3.10
C SER A 83 9.51 -3.11 -3.02
N GLN A 84 9.68 -1.79 -3.15
CA GLN A 84 10.71 -0.96 -2.52
C GLN A 84 10.64 0.45 -3.10
N THR A 85 9.81 1.30 -2.50
CA THR A 85 9.92 2.75 -2.71
C THR A 85 10.60 3.33 -1.49
N SER A 86 11.93 3.41 -1.52
CA SER A 86 12.66 4.28 -0.60
C SER A 86 12.32 5.72 -0.98
N ALA A 87 11.30 6.30 -0.32
CA ALA A 87 10.87 7.66 -0.56
C ALA A 87 12.04 8.63 -0.30
N VAL A 88 12.39 9.42 -1.30
CA VAL A 88 13.39 10.48 -1.16
C VAL A 88 12.72 11.64 -0.41
N SER A 89 13.35 12.11 0.68
CA SER A 89 12.88 13.14 1.62
C SER A 89 12.27 14.43 1.00
N GLY A 90 12.49 14.70 -0.29
CA GLY A 90 11.91 15.85 -1.01
C GLY A 90 10.56 15.60 -1.72
N GLN A 91 9.98 14.41 -1.61
CA GLN A 91 8.74 14.03 -2.28
C GLN A 91 7.56 13.83 -1.33
N LEU A 92 7.67 14.23 -0.06
CA LEU A 92 6.64 14.00 0.94
C LEU A 92 5.93 15.30 1.33
N VAL A 93 4.61 15.20 1.48
CA VAL A 93 3.74 16.25 2.01
C VAL A 93 3.15 15.77 3.33
N LYS A 94 3.37 16.52 4.42
CA LYS A 94 2.79 16.24 5.73
C LYS A 94 1.54 17.07 5.93
N VAL A 95 0.51 16.45 6.47
CA VAL A 95 -0.78 17.08 6.76
C VAL A 95 -1.17 16.77 8.20
N GLU A 96 -1.45 17.81 8.99
CA GLU A 96 -1.86 17.65 10.38
C GLU A 96 -3.22 18.32 10.65
N THR A 97 -4.15 17.54 11.19
CA THR A 97 -5.45 18.00 11.70
C THR A 97 -5.53 17.79 13.22
N ASP A 98 -6.70 17.99 13.82
CA ASP A 98 -6.96 17.65 15.21
C ASP A 98 -7.08 16.13 15.46
N THR A 99 -7.49 15.36 14.45
CA THR A 99 -7.71 13.89 14.52
C THR A 99 -6.62 13.07 13.85
N LEU A 100 -5.94 13.61 12.83
CA LEU A 100 -5.07 12.87 11.92
C LEU A 100 -3.69 13.52 11.78
N LYS A 101 -2.66 12.68 11.62
CA LYS A 101 -1.37 13.04 11.02
C LYS A 101 -1.18 12.17 9.78
N VAL A 102 -1.04 12.78 8.61
CA VAL A 102 -0.98 12.09 7.33
C VAL A 102 0.28 12.47 6.58
N VAL A 103 0.90 11.51 5.92
CA VAL A 103 2.00 11.72 4.98
C VAL A 103 1.57 11.25 3.60
N ILE A 104 1.67 12.16 2.63
CA ILE A 104 1.35 11.92 1.23
C ILE A 104 2.65 11.88 0.43
N ASP A 105 2.87 10.81 -0.34
CA ASP A 105 3.94 10.73 -1.33
C ASP A 105 3.50 11.40 -2.63
N LEU A 106 4.26 12.40 -3.09
CA LEU A 106 4.03 13.09 -4.36
C LEU A 106 4.17 12.16 -5.56
N LYS A 107 4.82 11.01 -5.44
CA LYS A 107 4.76 9.94 -6.42
C LYS A 107 3.43 9.20 -6.30
N GLY A 108 2.56 9.39 -7.29
CA GLY A 108 1.18 8.90 -7.32
C GLY A 108 0.22 9.66 -6.40
N GLY A 109 0.73 10.59 -5.56
CA GLY A 109 -0.08 11.34 -4.63
C GLY A 109 -0.74 10.44 -3.60
N GLN A 110 -0.05 9.44 -3.05
CA GLN A 110 -0.65 8.36 -2.24
C GLN A 110 -0.47 8.61 -0.75
N ILE A 111 -1.39 8.15 0.10
CA ILE A 111 -1.21 8.21 1.55
C ILE A 111 -0.38 7.00 1.99
N ILE A 112 0.81 7.27 2.54
CA ILE A 112 1.79 6.25 2.94
C ILE A 112 1.95 6.13 4.47
N ASP A 113 1.50 7.12 5.24
CA ASP A 113 1.42 7.08 6.70
C ASP A 113 0.18 7.85 7.14
N ALA A 114 -0.61 7.27 8.04
CA ALA A 114 -1.78 7.91 8.63
C ALA A 114 -1.92 7.49 10.09
N ARG A 115 -1.81 8.46 10.99
CA ARG A 115 -1.87 8.24 12.44
C ARG A 115 -3.07 8.93 13.05
N LEU A 116 -3.71 8.23 13.98
CA LEU A 116 -4.93 8.67 14.64
C LEU A 116 -4.56 9.36 15.97
N LYS A 117 -4.56 10.70 16.00
CA LYS A 117 -4.06 11.52 17.13
C LYS A 117 -4.80 11.28 18.45
N GLN A 118 -6.06 10.85 18.38
CA GLN A 118 -6.91 10.61 19.55
C GLN A 118 -6.76 9.20 20.13
N TYR A 119 -5.96 8.34 19.51
CA TYR A 119 -5.76 6.96 19.93
C TYR A 119 -4.28 6.70 20.16
N PRO A 120 -3.87 6.33 21.39
CA PRO A 120 -2.49 5.97 21.66
C PRO A 120 -2.13 4.63 20.99
N GLU A 121 -0.88 4.47 20.62
CA GLU A 121 -0.31 3.23 20.08
C GLU A 121 -0.46 2.08 21.09
N SER A 122 -0.17 2.37 22.36
CA SER A 122 -0.31 1.41 23.45
C SER A 122 -0.52 2.12 24.80
N LEU A 123 -0.89 1.36 25.83
CA LEU A 123 -1.01 1.89 27.19
C LEU A 123 0.34 2.38 27.75
N ASP A 124 1.44 1.79 27.31
CA ASP A 124 2.81 2.16 27.73
C ASP A 124 3.35 3.37 26.96
N HIS A 125 2.77 3.68 25.79
CA HIS A 125 3.12 4.81 24.94
C HIS A 125 1.91 5.73 24.66
N PRO A 126 1.34 6.38 25.70
CA PRO A 126 0.13 7.18 25.56
C PRO A 126 0.29 8.43 24.67
N ASP A 127 1.53 8.92 24.52
CA ASP A 127 1.84 10.12 23.73
C ASP A 127 2.12 9.82 22.25
N VAL A 128 2.19 8.54 21.86
CA VAL A 128 2.45 8.12 20.48
C VAL A 128 1.12 7.81 19.81
N PRO A 129 0.72 8.54 18.76
CA PRO A 129 -0.51 8.23 18.02
C PRO A 129 -0.43 6.89 17.30
N PHE A 130 -1.53 6.13 17.35
CA PHE A 130 -1.68 4.85 16.65
C PHE A 130 -1.51 5.02 15.13
N ALA A 131 -0.60 4.26 14.53
CA ALA A 131 -0.35 4.27 13.09
C ALA A 131 -1.27 3.26 12.37
N LEU A 132 -2.32 3.76 11.70
CA LEU A 132 -3.23 2.94 10.92
C LEU A 132 -2.57 2.51 9.60
N LEU A 133 -2.14 3.50 8.81
CA LEU A 133 -1.35 3.30 7.60
C LEU A 133 0.11 3.59 7.93
N GLU A 134 1.02 2.77 7.41
CA GLU A 134 2.47 3.02 7.50
C GLU A 134 3.24 2.28 6.41
N THR A 135 4.29 2.91 5.91
CA THR A 135 5.33 2.27 5.10
C THR A 135 6.61 2.25 5.92
N SER A 136 6.93 1.11 6.52
CA SER A 136 8.10 0.92 7.38
C SER A 136 8.75 -0.45 7.12
N GLN A 137 9.75 -0.80 7.91
CA GLN A 137 10.36 -2.13 7.86
C GLN A 137 9.47 -3.23 8.47
N ILE A 138 8.46 -2.84 9.26
CA ILE A 138 7.61 -3.79 10.00
C ILE A 138 6.25 -4.02 9.35
N ARG A 139 5.77 -3.04 8.58
CA ARG A 139 4.49 -3.09 7.88
C ARG A 139 4.51 -2.16 6.69
N ASN A 140 3.93 -2.63 5.59
CA ASN A 140 3.62 -1.83 4.43
C ASN A 140 2.09 -1.84 4.22
N TYR A 141 1.45 -0.76 4.65
CA TYR A 141 0.02 -0.52 4.50
C TYR A 141 -0.23 0.91 3.98
N VAL A 142 -0.68 1.01 2.73
CA VAL A 142 -0.87 2.27 2.01
C VAL A 142 -2.25 2.38 1.37
N ALA A 143 -2.76 3.61 1.26
CA ALA A 143 -3.99 3.94 0.54
C ALA A 143 -3.64 4.71 -0.76
N GLN A 144 -3.91 4.06 -1.89
CA GLN A 144 -3.52 4.52 -3.22
C GLN A 144 -4.77 4.91 -4.03
N SER A 145 -4.64 5.92 -4.87
CA SER A 145 -5.65 6.27 -5.87
C SER A 145 -5.02 7.05 -7.02
N GLY A 146 -5.65 6.99 -8.20
CA GLY A 146 -5.10 7.61 -9.40
C GLY A 146 -6.05 7.55 -10.60
N LEU A 147 -5.53 8.02 -11.73
CA LEU A 147 -6.18 7.98 -13.03
C LEU A 147 -5.40 7.06 -13.98
N LEU A 148 -6.01 5.93 -14.34
CA LEU A 148 -5.53 4.97 -15.33
C LEU A 148 -6.20 5.20 -16.69
N GLY A 149 -5.92 4.32 -17.65
CA GLY A 149 -6.44 4.37 -19.01
C GLY A 149 -5.51 5.10 -19.99
N PRO A 150 -5.91 5.25 -21.27
CA PRO A 150 -5.05 5.75 -22.34
C PRO A 150 -4.41 7.12 -22.03
N ASP A 151 -5.20 8.04 -21.48
CA ASP A 151 -4.78 9.40 -21.12
C ASP A 151 -4.60 9.60 -19.60
N GLY A 152 -4.73 8.53 -18.81
CA GLY A 152 -4.50 8.53 -17.37
C GLY A 152 -3.04 8.82 -17.02
N VAL A 153 -2.83 9.67 -16.00
CA VAL A 153 -1.49 10.12 -15.60
C VAL A 153 -0.74 9.10 -14.73
N ASP A 154 -1.46 8.17 -14.11
CA ASP A 154 -0.89 7.22 -13.13
C ASP A 154 -0.54 5.84 -13.74
N LYS A 155 -0.74 5.65 -15.04
CA LYS A 155 -0.54 4.37 -15.75
C LYS A 155 0.87 3.78 -15.67
N ASN A 156 1.89 4.59 -15.40
CA ASN A 156 3.30 4.17 -15.32
C ASN A 156 3.82 4.18 -13.87
N GLY A 157 3.06 3.58 -12.94
CA GLY A 157 3.41 3.52 -11.53
C GLY A 157 3.24 4.86 -10.79
N GLY A 158 2.21 5.63 -11.15
CA GLY A 158 1.88 6.91 -10.53
C GLY A 158 2.58 8.12 -11.16
N ALA A 159 1.85 9.21 -11.38
CA ALA A 159 2.41 10.47 -11.83
C ALA A 159 3.27 11.10 -10.73
N LEU A 160 4.26 11.92 -11.10
CA LEU A 160 4.89 12.80 -10.12
C LEU A 160 4.05 14.08 -10.02
N TYR A 161 3.52 14.33 -8.83
CA TYR A 161 2.79 15.55 -8.50
C TYR A 161 3.72 16.60 -7.87
N THR A 162 3.25 17.84 -7.88
CA THR A 162 3.81 18.94 -7.09
C THR A 162 2.75 19.48 -6.15
N ALA A 163 3.17 20.04 -5.01
CA ALA A 163 2.31 20.71 -4.06
C ALA A 163 2.84 22.13 -3.82
N GLU A 164 1.96 23.04 -3.36
CA GLU A 164 2.36 24.41 -3.03
C GLU A 164 3.29 24.46 -1.81
N GLN A 165 3.00 23.60 -0.82
CA GLN A 165 3.74 23.47 0.44
C GLN A 165 4.04 22.00 0.72
N THR A 166 5.03 21.74 1.57
CA THR A 166 5.37 20.38 2.05
C THR A 166 4.75 20.06 3.41
N GLU A 167 4.23 21.06 4.12
CA GLU A 167 3.58 20.89 5.42
C GLU A 167 2.31 21.72 5.45
N TYR A 168 1.19 21.09 5.82
CA TYR A 168 -0.12 21.71 5.94
C TYR A 168 -0.67 21.44 7.34
N SER A 169 -1.31 22.44 7.95
CA SER A 169 -1.98 22.29 9.23
C SER A 169 -3.39 22.88 9.15
N LEU A 170 -4.36 22.18 9.75
CA LEU A 170 -5.74 22.66 9.82
C LEU A 170 -5.88 23.93 10.68
N GLY A 171 -4.99 24.14 11.65
CA GLY A 171 -5.04 25.31 12.54
C GLY A 171 -6.39 25.44 13.25
N ASP A 172 -7.02 26.60 13.12
CA ASP A 172 -8.35 26.93 13.67
C ASP A 172 -9.49 26.81 12.62
N ASP A 173 -9.18 26.41 11.38
CA ASP A 173 -10.15 26.30 10.30
C ASP A 173 -11.00 25.02 10.39
N ASP A 174 -12.19 25.00 9.78
CA ASP A 174 -13.06 23.80 9.77
C ASP A 174 -12.64 22.78 8.70
N THR A 175 -11.97 23.23 7.64
CA THR A 175 -11.57 22.40 6.50
C THR A 175 -10.17 22.75 6.04
N LEU A 176 -9.39 21.74 5.62
CA LEU A 176 -8.07 21.91 5.01
C LEU A 176 -8.03 21.22 3.66
N GLN A 177 -7.62 21.94 2.62
CA GLN A 177 -7.42 21.39 1.28
C GLN A 177 -5.93 21.29 0.94
N VAL A 178 -5.52 20.12 0.45
CA VAL A 178 -4.18 19.87 -0.07
C VAL A 178 -4.30 19.54 -1.55
N VAL A 179 -3.82 20.44 -2.39
CA VAL A 179 -3.92 20.33 -3.85
C VAL A 179 -2.58 19.88 -4.41
N LEU A 180 -2.59 18.71 -5.03
CA LEU A 180 -1.47 18.15 -5.77
C LEU A 180 -1.71 18.36 -7.27
N THR A 181 -0.73 18.86 -7.99
CA THR A 181 -0.86 19.17 -9.42
C THR A 181 0.15 18.40 -10.26
N THR A 182 -0.27 17.96 -11.44
CA THR A 182 0.61 17.43 -12.47
C THR A 182 0.08 17.85 -13.85
N SER A 183 0.95 17.84 -14.85
CA SER A 183 0.62 18.28 -16.21
C SER A 183 1.23 17.33 -17.23
N THR A 184 0.47 17.05 -18.28
CA THR A 184 0.89 16.31 -19.47
C THR A 184 0.63 17.15 -20.71
N ASP A 185 1.03 16.69 -21.89
CA ASP A 185 0.69 17.39 -23.14
C ASP A 185 -0.84 17.48 -23.38
N LYS A 186 -1.60 16.49 -22.87
CA LYS A 186 -3.05 16.38 -23.10
C LYS A 186 -3.90 17.00 -22.01
N ALA A 187 -3.43 17.06 -20.77
CA ALA A 187 -4.26 17.53 -19.65
C ALA A 187 -3.45 18.10 -18.48
N ASP A 188 -4.07 19.04 -17.77
CA ASP A 188 -3.66 19.44 -16.42
C ASP A 188 -4.54 18.72 -15.40
N VAL A 189 -3.91 18.04 -14.43
CA VAL A 189 -4.60 17.23 -13.44
C VAL A 189 -4.34 17.79 -12.05
N LYS A 190 -5.41 17.97 -11.27
CA LYS A 190 -5.36 18.27 -9.84
C LYS A 190 -5.94 17.11 -9.05
N LYS A 191 -5.16 16.55 -8.12
CA LYS A 191 -5.63 15.64 -7.08
C LYS A 191 -5.80 16.44 -5.79
N ILE A 192 -6.99 16.41 -5.21
CA ILE A 192 -7.37 17.30 -4.11
C ILE A 192 -7.79 16.44 -2.94
N TYR A 193 -7.02 16.52 -1.85
CA TYR A 193 -7.38 15.96 -0.55
C TYR A 193 -8.10 17.03 0.26
N THR A 194 -9.28 16.71 0.82
CA THR A 194 -9.99 17.60 1.75
C THR A 194 -10.15 16.91 3.09
N PHE A 195 -9.64 17.55 4.13
CA PHE A 195 -9.75 17.12 5.52
C PHE A 195 -10.73 18.03 6.26
N HIS A 196 -11.44 17.46 7.24
CA HIS A 196 -12.45 18.16 8.04
C HIS A 196 -12.11 18.05 9.52
N ARG A 197 -12.36 19.12 10.27
CA ARG A 197 -12.18 19.17 11.73
C ARG A 197 -12.98 18.06 12.42
N GLY A 198 -12.33 17.34 13.33
CA GLY A 198 -12.99 16.31 14.14
C GLY A 198 -13.39 15.05 13.38
N GLN A 199 -13.00 14.91 12.11
CA GLN A 199 -13.38 13.77 11.26
C GLN A 199 -12.17 12.92 10.87
N TYR A 200 -12.42 11.64 10.58
CA TYR A 200 -11.47 10.73 9.95
C TYR A 200 -11.71 10.56 8.44
N LEU A 201 -12.89 10.97 7.97
CA LEU A 201 -13.23 11.00 6.55
C LEU A 201 -12.34 12.02 5.83
N THR A 202 -11.71 11.57 4.75
CA THR A 202 -10.90 12.43 3.88
C THR A 202 -11.46 12.32 2.46
N ASP A 203 -11.90 13.44 1.88
CA ASP A 203 -12.39 13.44 0.50
C ASP A 203 -11.22 13.46 -0.47
N VAL A 204 -11.30 12.67 -1.53
CA VAL A 204 -10.30 12.65 -2.61
C VAL A 204 -10.99 12.93 -3.93
N ASN A 205 -10.64 14.07 -4.53
CA ASN A 205 -11.24 14.55 -5.78
C ASN A 205 -10.17 14.72 -6.87
N TYR A 206 -10.55 14.43 -8.11
CA TYR A 206 -9.72 14.67 -9.28
C TYR A 206 -10.38 15.73 -10.17
N ARG A 207 -9.62 16.74 -10.58
CA ARG A 207 -10.02 17.70 -11.61
C ARG A 207 -9.08 17.58 -12.79
N VAL A 208 -9.61 17.13 -13.92
CA VAL A 208 -8.89 17.01 -15.19
C VAL A 208 -9.31 18.14 -16.12
N THR A 209 -8.35 18.95 -16.55
CA THR A 209 -8.54 19.99 -17.57
C THR A 209 -7.93 19.50 -18.88
N ASN A 210 -8.77 19.09 -19.83
CA ASN A 210 -8.30 18.65 -21.15
C ASN A 210 -7.76 19.86 -21.95
N LYS A 211 -6.52 19.75 -22.42
CA LYS A 211 -5.81 20.75 -23.23
C LYS A 211 -5.81 20.41 -24.72
N SER A 212 -6.30 19.24 -25.08
CA SER A 212 -6.33 18.74 -26.46
C SER A 212 -7.70 18.93 -27.10
N GLN A 213 -7.77 18.75 -28.42
CA GLN A 213 -9.02 18.75 -29.18
C GLN A 213 -9.72 17.37 -29.15
N GLU A 214 -9.01 16.32 -28.72
CA GLU A 214 -9.54 14.96 -28.61
C GLU A 214 -10.17 14.73 -27.23
N PRO A 215 -11.22 13.90 -27.11
CA PRO A 215 -11.77 13.52 -25.81
C PRO A 215 -10.71 12.84 -24.92
N TRP A 216 -10.57 13.31 -23.68
CA TRP A 216 -9.70 12.69 -22.68
C TRP A 216 -10.31 11.38 -22.16
N LYS A 217 -9.55 10.29 -22.22
CA LYS A 217 -9.99 8.94 -21.80
C LYS A 217 -9.16 8.44 -20.64
N GLY A 218 -9.77 8.34 -19.47
CA GLY A 218 -9.18 7.71 -18.30
C GLY A 218 -10.22 7.20 -17.32
N VAL A 219 -9.76 6.41 -16.36
CA VAL A 219 -10.58 5.72 -15.35
C VAL A 219 -9.96 5.96 -13.98
N PHE A 220 -10.79 6.31 -13.00
CA PHE A 220 -10.35 6.41 -11.61
C PHE A 220 -10.09 5.02 -11.05
N TYR A 221 -9.05 4.89 -10.22
CA TYR A 221 -8.86 3.70 -9.39
C TYR A 221 -8.54 4.11 -7.96
N ALA A 222 -8.89 3.22 -7.05
CA ALA A 222 -8.54 3.30 -5.64
C ALA A 222 -8.17 1.91 -5.13
N GLN A 223 -7.17 1.83 -4.27
CA GLN A 223 -6.64 0.58 -3.75
C GLN A 223 -6.17 0.76 -2.30
N LEU A 224 -6.48 -0.22 -1.47
CA LEU A 224 -5.81 -0.43 -0.19
C LEU A 224 -4.82 -1.56 -0.38
N LYS A 225 -3.54 -1.28 -0.12
CA LYS A 225 -2.47 -2.27 -0.28
C LYS A 225 -1.82 -2.49 1.08
N ARG A 226 -1.93 -3.72 1.58
CA ARG A 226 -1.35 -4.16 2.85
C ARG A 226 -0.55 -5.44 2.64
N ASP A 227 0.55 -5.58 3.36
CA ASP A 227 1.27 -6.85 3.48
C ASP A 227 0.63 -7.80 4.52
N GLY A 228 1.15 -9.02 4.61
CA GLY A 228 0.70 -10.03 5.58
C GLY A 228 1.14 -9.76 7.03
N SER A 229 1.53 -8.53 7.38
CA SER A 229 1.94 -8.19 8.74
C SER A 229 0.77 -8.29 9.73
N ASP A 230 1.10 -8.68 10.97
CA ASP A 230 0.14 -8.78 12.05
C ASP A 230 -0.59 -7.45 12.35
N ASP A 231 -1.78 -7.56 12.93
CA ASP A 231 -2.54 -6.40 13.40
C ASP A 231 -1.83 -5.78 14.64
N PRO A 232 -1.38 -4.52 14.55
CA PRO A 232 -0.64 -3.84 15.61
C PRO A 232 -1.50 -3.56 16.86
N SER A 233 -2.82 -3.66 16.75
CA SER A 233 -3.76 -3.48 17.86
C SER A 233 -4.15 -4.79 18.55
N LYS A 234 -3.53 -5.93 18.16
CA LYS A 234 -3.65 -7.20 18.88
C LYS A 234 -3.03 -7.08 20.28
N SER A 235 -3.85 -7.27 21.32
CA SER A 235 -3.34 -7.42 22.69
C SER A 235 -2.84 -8.86 22.91
N SER A 236 -1.73 -9.06 23.63
CA SER A 236 -1.13 -10.38 23.91
C SER A 236 -1.94 -11.29 24.85
N SER A 237 -3.22 -10.96 25.08
CA SER A 237 -4.10 -11.70 25.99
C SER A 237 -4.66 -12.94 25.31
N LEU A 238 -4.90 -13.97 26.12
CA LEU A 238 -5.41 -15.32 25.84
C LEU A 238 -6.84 -15.34 25.24
N GLY A 239 -7.18 -14.41 24.36
CA GLY A 239 -8.50 -14.22 23.75
C GLY A 239 -8.53 -14.56 22.26
N MET A 240 -9.73 -14.61 21.69
CA MET A 240 -9.93 -14.77 20.25
C MET A 240 -9.19 -13.68 19.47
N ALA A 241 -8.47 -14.07 18.42
CA ALA A 241 -7.90 -13.13 17.47
C ALA A 241 -9.03 -12.35 16.80
N ALA A 242 -8.93 -11.02 16.78
CA ALA A 242 -9.81 -10.19 15.98
C ALA A 242 -9.60 -10.50 14.49
N TYR A 243 -10.66 -10.31 13.71
CA TYR A 243 -10.59 -10.49 12.26
C TYR A 243 -9.67 -9.42 11.66
N LEU A 244 -8.68 -9.88 10.89
CA LEU A 244 -7.83 -9.06 10.03
C LEU A 244 -8.05 -9.55 8.59
N GLY A 245 -8.51 -8.67 7.71
CA GLY A 245 -8.82 -9.05 6.34
C GLY A 245 -9.55 -7.96 5.58
N ALA A 246 -9.83 -8.21 4.31
CA ALA A 246 -10.62 -7.30 3.48
C ALA A 246 -12.12 -7.53 3.73
N ALA A 247 -12.91 -6.49 3.54
CA ALA A 247 -14.34 -6.66 3.27
C ALA A 247 -14.79 -5.69 2.19
N LEU A 248 -15.87 -6.05 1.51
CA LEU A 248 -16.46 -5.25 0.48
C LEU A 248 -17.97 -5.43 0.44
N THR A 249 -18.64 -4.51 -0.24
CA THR A 249 -20.04 -4.67 -0.64
C THR A 249 -20.12 -5.30 -2.02
N THR A 250 -21.06 -6.22 -2.19
CA THR A 250 -21.50 -6.73 -3.50
C THR A 250 -22.99 -6.48 -3.69
N SER A 251 -23.49 -6.70 -4.91
CA SER A 251 -24.92 -6.65 -5.24
C SER A 251 -25.75 -7.65 -4.43
N ASP A 252 -25.17 -8.80 -4.07
CA ASP A 252 -25.83 -9.86 -3.32
C ASP A 252 -25.61 -9.74 -1.80
N GLU A 253 -24.46 -9.24 -1.36
CA GLU A 253 -24.06 -9.20 0.05
C GLU A 253 -23.55 -7.82 0.47
N ARG A 254 -24.23 -7.21 1.46
CA ARG A 254 -23.85 -5.88 1.98
C ARG A 254 -22.53 -5.87 2.76
N TYR A 255 -22.00 -7.03 3.10
CA TYR A 255 -20.81 -7.19 3.91
C TYR A 255 -20.16 -8.56 3.65
N LEU A 256 -19.39 -8.65 2.57
CA LEU A 256 -18.61 -9.83 2.22
C LEU A 256 -17.20 -9.71 2.80
N LYS A 257 -16.79 -10.68 3.61
CA LYS A 257 -15.41 -10.80 4.11
C LYS A 257 -14.56 -11.61 3.12
N VAL A 258 -13.34 -11.14 2.86
CA VAL A 258 -12.35 -11.85 2.05
C VAL A 258 -11.05 -11.88 2.83
N THR A 259 -10.56 -13.08 3.15
CA THR A 259 -9.32 -13.22 3.91
C THR A 259 -8.11 -12.89 3.03
N PHE A 260 -6.97 -12.58 3.65
CA PHE A 260 -5.74 -12.38 2.88
C PHE A 260 -5.28 -13.68 2.21
N ASP A 261 -5.44 -14.82 2.87
CA ASP A 261 -5.15 -16.14 2.31
C ASP A 261 -5.97 -16.37 1.00
N ASP A 262 -7.26 -16.04 1.00
CA ASP A 262 -8.10 -16.15 -0.22
C ASP A 262 -7.57 -15.28 -1.37
N LEU A 263 -7.07 -14.07 -1.06
CA LEU A 263 -6.50 -13.15 -2.04
C LEU A 263 -5.12 -13.59 -2.55
N GLU A 264 -4.37 -14.36 -1.76
CA GLU A 264 -3.11 -14.98 -2.17
C GLU A 264 -3.35 -16.18 -3.09
N GLU A 265 -4.42 -16.96 -2.85
CA GLU A 265 -4.81 -18.07 -3.72
C GLU A 265 -5.31 -17.61 -5.09
N GLY A 266 -6.00 -16.46 -5.15
CA GLY A 266 -6.41 -15.87 -6.42
C GLY A 266 -7.09 -14.51 -6.31
N PRO A 267 -7.08 -13.71 -7.39
CA PRO A 267 -7.70 -12.41 -7.39
C PRO A 267 -9.23 -12.54 -7.28
N TYR A 268 -9.81 -11.90 -6.28
CA TYR A 268 -11.25 -11.66 -6.24
C TYR A 268 -11.63 -10.56 -7.24
N LYS A 269 -12.66 -10.81 -8.07
CA LYS A 269 -13.15 -9.86 -9.07
C LYS A 269 -14.67 -9.82 -9.06
N SER A 270 -15.23 -8.63 -8.88
CA SER A 270 -16.64 -8.33 -9.07
C SER A 270 -16.79 -6.94 -9.70
N VAL A 271 -17.92 -6.72 -10.36
CA VAL A 271 -18.30 -5.41 -10.90
C VAL A 271 -19.57 -5.00 -10.19
N GLU A 272 -19.48 -3.93 -9.40
CA GLU A 272 -20.55 -3.46 -8.54
C GLU A 272 -20.79 -1.97 -8.80
N THR A 273 -22.00 -1.48 -8.54
CA THR A 273 -22.32 -0.05 -8.61
C THR A 273 -22.47 0.50 -7.19
N GLY A 274 -21.67 1.51 -6.85
CA GLY A 274 -21.54 2.03 -5.50
C GLY A 274 -20.82 1.06 -4.56
N GLY A 275 -21.17 1.12 -3.26
CA GLY A 275 -20.57 0.25 -2.24
C GLY A 275 -19.26 0.80 -1.67
N TRP A 276 -18.43 -0.10 -1.16
CA TRP A 276 -17.12 0.23 -0.56
C TRP A 276 -16.24 -1.02 -0.53
N ALA A 277 -14.93 -0.80 -0.49
CA ALA A 277 -13.92 -1.81 -0.21
C ALA A 277 -13.03 -1.34 0.93
N ALA A 278 -12.77 -2.22 1.90
CA ALA A 278 -12.11 -1.88 3.15
C ALA A 278 -11.14 -2.97 3.61
N ILE A 279 -10.20 -2.57 4.46
CA ILE A 279 -9.42 -3.49 5.29
C ILE A 279 -9.84 -3.26 6.74
N LEU A 280 -10.14 -4.36 7.43
CA LEU A 280 -10.56 -4.38 8.83
C LEU A 280 -9.44 -4.95 9.69
N GLN A 281 -9.27 -4.34 10.85
CA GLN A 281 -8.44 -4.86 11.94
C GLN A 281 -9.17 -4.62 13.27
N HIS A 282 -8.57 -5.01 14.40
CA HIS A 282 -9.20 -4.80 15.69
C HIS A 282 -9.44 -3.29 15.93
N TYR A 283 -10.69 -2.90 16.19
CA TYR A 283 -11.17 -1.52 16.40
C TYR A 283 -11.10 -0.54 15.22
N PHE A 284 -10.28 -0.80 14.20
CA PHE A 284 -10.03 0.16 13.13
C PHE A 284 -10.41 -0.38 11.75
N VAL A 285 -10.85 0.53 10.88
CA VAL A 285 -11.19 0.27 9.48
C VAL A 285 -10.62 1.39 8.63
N ASP A 286 -10.15 1.03 7.46
CA ASP A 286 -9.85 1.98 6.38
C ASP A 286 -10.52 1.47 5.10
N ALA A 287 -11.13 2.39 4.36
CA ALA A 287 -12.07 2.08 3.31
C ALA A 287 -12.04 3.14 2.21
N TRP A 288 -12.14 2.67 0.96
CA TRP A 288 -12.56 3.50 -0.17
C TRP A 288 -14.05 3.33 -0.40
N ALA A 289 -14.76 4.45 -0.45
CA ALA A 289 -16.19 4.51 -0.72
C ALA A 289 -16.44 5.50 -1.87
N PRO A 290 -16.67 5.02 -3.11
CA PRO A 290 -17.05 5.90 -4.20
C PRO A 290 -18.46 6.48 -3.99
N PRO A 291 -18.84 7.54 -4.73
CA PRO A 291 -20.22 7.99 -4.81
C PRO A 291 -21.17 6.85 -5.21
N HIS A 292 -22.42 6.89 -4.73
CA HIS A 292 -23.38 5.79 -4.82
C HIS A 292 -23.76 5.40 -6.27
N ASP A 293 -23.49 6.26 -7.24
CA ASP A 293 -23.76 6.08 -8.67
C ASP A 293 -22.51 5.76 -9.51
N GLN A 294 -21.35 5.56 -8.87
CA GLN A 294 -20.08 5.27 -9.54
C GLN A 294 -19.66 3.81 -9.34
N GLN A 295 -18.92 3.27 -10.30
CA GLN A 295 -18.28 1.95 -10.26
C GLN A 295 -16.81 2.09 -9.87
#